data_AF-A0A8T2MPH3-F1
#
_entry.id   AF-A0A8T2MPH3-F1
#
_cell.length_a   1.000
_cell.length_b   1.000
_cell.length_c   1.000
_cell.angle_alpha   90.00
_cell.angle_beta   90.00
_cell.angle_gamma   90.00
#
_symmetry.space_group_name_H-M   'P 1'
#
loop_
_entity.id
_entity.type
_entity.pdbx_description
1 polymer ?
#
loop_
_entity_poly.entity_id
_entity_poly.type
_entity_poly.pdbx_seq_one_letter_code
_entity_poly.pdbx_strand_id
1 'polypeptide(L)'
;DLMWNSADRSEIKIRLLLFVCNRMCTDLLIPGKNLALNGKATQSTLVENPWAAFGHAYNAIDGNTDSNYDHGSCTATEWQENPWWRLDLLDEYTITSITITNRGNLPERLNGAEIHIGNSLMFLNYPRNTQLFLSRAGVISTIPAGKSETYTFDSGISGRYINVFIPGKNRLLTLCEVEVYGYPTPNGEKKLSQAKLYLFLSY
;
A
#
# COMPACT_ATOMS: atom_id res chain seq x y z
N ASP A 1 50.65 -33.12 10.32
CA ASP A 1 49.82 -31.94 10.01
C ASP A 1 48.42 -32.32 9.58
N LEU A 2 47.51 -32.10 10.55
CA LEU A 2 46.08 -31.81 10.46
C LEU A 2 45.29 -32.46 9.32
N MET A 3 44.81 -33.68 9.61
CA MET A 3 43.64 -34.24 8.97
C MET A 3 42.41 -33.34 9.23
N TRP A 4 42.02 -32.59 8.21
CA TRP A 4 40.73 -31.88 8.16
C TRP A 4 39.59 -32.90 8.07
N ASN A 5 39.05 -33.26 9.24
CA ASN A 5 37.96 -34.22 9.38
C ASN A 5 36.68 -33.72 8.70
N SER A 6 35.99 -34.61 7.97
CA SER A 6 34.69 -34.34 7.33
C SER A 6 33.60 -33.90 8.32
N ALA A 7 33.74 -34.26 9.60
CA ALA A 7 32.85 -33.89 10.69
C ALA A 7 32.77 -32.36 10.93
N ASP A 8 33.87 -31.65 10.72
CA ASP A 8 33.97 -30.20 10.93
C ASP A 8 33.23 -29.42 9.81
N ARG A 9 33.32 -29.93 8.56
CA ARG A 9 32.54 -29.38 7.42
C ARG A 9 31.04 -29.57 7.58
N SER A 10 30.59 -30.68 8.17
CA SER A 10 29.16 -30.88 8.47
C SER A 10 28.68 -29.99 9.62
N GLU A 11 29.48 -29.78 10.67
CA GLU A 11 29.11 -28.85 11.74
C GLU A 11 29.02 -27.40 11.26
N ILE A 12 29.94 -26.94 10.43
CA ILE A 12 29.89 -25.60 9.85
C ILE A 12 28.68 -25.45 8.91
N LYS A 13 28.37 -26.46 8.09
CA LYS A 13 27.17 -26.46 7.24
C LYS A 13 25.87 -26.50 8.04
N ILE A 14 25.81 -27.26 9.12
CA ILE A 14 24.64 -27.33 10.03
C ILE A 14 24.49 -26.01 10.80
N ARG A 15 25.59 -25.40 11.29
CA ARG A 15 25.57 -24.09 11.95
C ARG A 15 25.15 -22.97 10.99
N LEU A 16 25.58 -23.04 9.73
CA LEU A 16 25.15 -22.10 8.68
C LEU A 16 23.68 -22.33 8.31
N LEU A 17 23.21 -23.57 8.18
CA LEU A 17 21.80 -23.90 7.97
C LEU A 17 20.93 -23.45 9.15
N LEU A 18 21.38 -23.61 10.39
CA LEU A 18 20.67 -23.17 11.58
C LEU A 18 20.64 -21.64 11.70
N PHE A 19 21.70 -20.94 11.27
CA PHE A 19 21.70 -19.47 11.16
C PHE A 19 20.77 -18.95 10.07
N VAL A 20 20.72 -19.63 8.92
CA VAL A 20 19.79 -19.33 7.81
C VAL A 20 18.35 -19.65 8.22
N CYS A 21 18.09 -20.75 8.91
CA CYS A 21 16.77 -21.15 9.39
C CYS A 21 16.25 -20.23 10.52
N ASN A 22 17.12 -19.81 11.46
CA ASN A 22 16.75 -18.88 12.52
C ASN A 22 16.54 -17.44 12.03
N ARG A 23 17.17 -17.02 10.91
CA ARG A 23 16.85 -15.72 10.29
C ARG A 23 15.66 -15.75 9.33
N MET A 24 15.33 -16.91 8.76
CA MET A 24 14.14 -17.04 7.89
C MET A 24 12.84 -17.21 8.68
N CYS A 25 12.89 -17.71 9.92
CA CYS A 25 11.68 -17.95 10.72
C CYS A 25 11.22 -16.73 11.54
N THR A 26 12.08 -15.73 11.77
CA THR A 26 11.72 -14.54 12.57
C THR A 26 11.06 -13.41 11.77
N ASP A 27 11.02 -13.50 10.44
CA ASP A 27 10.35 -12.48 9.60
C ASP A 27 8.82 -12.71 9.49
N LEU A 28 8.27 -13.79 10.06
CA LEU A 28 6.89 -14.22 9.78
C LEU A 28 5.79 -13.45 10.53
N LEU A 29 6.11 -12.62 11.52
CA LEU A 29 5.10 -11.82 12.23
C LEU A 29 5.73 -10.50 12.70
N ILE A 30 5.99 -9.58 11.77
CA ILE A 30 6.20 -8.17 12.13
C ILE A 30 4.81 -7.51 12.14
N PRO A 31 4.22 -7.22 13.31
CA PRO A 31 3.09 -6.30 13.33
C PRO A 31 3.58 -4.93 12.85
N GLY A 32 2.87 -4.35 11.88
CA GLY A 32 2.73 -2.89 11.82
C GLY A 32 3.75 -2.09 11.01
N LYS A 33 4.34 -2.61 9.92
CA LYS A 33 4.98 -1.72 8.93
C LYS A 33 3.96 -1.26 7.89
N ASN A 34 3.75 0.04 7.77
CA ASN A 34 2.98 0.63 6.67
C ASN A 34 3.71 0.35 5.33
N LEU A 35 3.12 -0.51 4.52
CA LEU A 35 3.63 -0.92 3.21
C LEU A 35 3.61 0.24 2.21
N ALA A 36 2.69 1.18 2.38
CA ALA A 36 2.45 2.29 1.46
C ALA A 36 3.66 3.21 1.30
N LEU A 37 4.46 3.39 2.36
CA LEU A 37 5.66 4.23 2.38
C LEU A 37 6.71 3.85 1.33
N ASN A 38 6.69 2.60 0.85
CA ASN A 38 7.64 2.11 -0.16
C ASN A 38 7.02 2.04 -1.57
N GLY A 39 5.74 2.36 -1.69
CA GLY A 39 4.99 2.29 -2.94
C GLY A 39 5.18 3.52 -3.82
N LYS A 40 4.38 3.57 -4.88
CA LYS A 40 4.26 4.72 -5.79
C LYS A 40 2.81 5.11 -5.92
N ALA A 41 2.51 6.37 -5.61
CA ALA A 41 1.16 6.91 -5.72
C ALA A 41 0.97 7.71 -7.01
N THR A 42 -0.22 7.62 -7.59
CA THR A 42 -0.68 8.44 -8.72
C THR A 42 -2.17 8.71 -8.59
N GLN A 43 -2.68 9.72 -9.27
CA GLN A 43 -4.09 10.06 -9.24
C GLN A 43 -4.59 10.47 -10.62
N SER A 44 -5.91 10.52 -10.78
CA SER A 44 -6.62 10.94 -11.99
C SER A 44 -6.11 12.26 -12.59
N THR A 45 -6.08 13.30 -11.76
CA THR A 45 -5.65 14.66 -12.12
C THR A 45 -5.02 15.32 -10.90
N LEU A 46 -4.18 16.33 -11.10
CA LEU A 46 -3.78 17.24 -10.03
C LEU A 46 -4.70 18.45 -10.02
N VAL A 47 -5.09 18.91 -8.82
CA VAL A 47 -5.80 20.20 -8.66
C VAL A 47 -5.01 21.34 -9.32
N GLU A 48 -5.71 22.32 -9.87
CA GLU A 48 -5.22 23.45 -10.61
C GLU A 48 -4.57 24.49 -9.68
N ASN A 49 -3.83 25.41 -10.29
CA ASN A 49 -3.24 26.53 -9.59
C ASN A 49 -4.33 27.43 -8.98
N PRO A 50 -4.09 28.02 -7.79
CA PRO A 50 -2.82 28.05 -7.06
C PRO A 50 -2.58 26.86 -6.10
N TRP A 51 -3.49 25.89 -6.00
CA TRP A 51 -3.40 24.81 -5.00
C TRP A 51 -2.54 23.62 -5.42
N ALA A 52 -2.20 23.51 -6.70
CA ALA A 52 -1.45 22.38 -7.29
C ALA A 52 -0.20 21.96 -6.50
N ALA A 53 0.55 22.92 -5.94
CA ALA A 53 1.80 22.68 -5.22
C ALA A 53 1.65 21.77 -3.97
N PHE A 54 0.45 21.69 -3.40
CA PHE A 54 0.19 20.95 -2.16
C PHE A 54 -0.58 19.64 -2.38
N GLY A 55 -1.07 19.36 -3.59
CA GLY A 55 -2.06 18.31 -3.87
C GLY A 55 -1.52 17.04 -4.53
N HIS A 56 -0.20 16.82 -4.53
CA HIS A 56 0.42 15.71 -5.25
C HIS A 56 0.01 14.34 -4.68
N ALA A 57 -0.16 13.34 -5.55
CA ALA A 57 -0.61 12.00 -5.17
C ALA A 57 0.29 11.33 -4.11
N TYR A 58 1.60 11.63 -4.11
CA TYR A 58 2.57 11.10 -3.15
C TYR A 58 2.25 11.47 -1.70
N ASN A 59 1.59 12.61 -1.48
CA ASN A 59 1.33 13.14 -0.15
C ASN A 59 0.44 12.25 0.73
N ALA A 60 -0.28 11.29 0.13
CA ALA A 60 -1.07 10.31 0.91
C ALA A 60 -0.26 9.08 1.34
N ILE A 61 1.04 9.01 1.04
CA ILE A 61 1.94 7.91 1.44
C ILE A 61 3.29 8.46 1.94
N ASP A 62 3.31 9.70 2.40
CA ASP A 62 4.53 10.36 2.88
C ASP A 62 4.80 10.08 4.37
N GLY A 63 3.86 9.40 5.06
CA GLY A 63 3.98 9.05 6.47
C GLY A 63 3.52 10.16 7.42
N ASN A 64 2.81 11.18 6.92
CA ASN A 64 2.34 12.30 7.72
C ASN A 64 0.82 12.46 7.64
N THR A 65 0.14 12.24 8.77
CA THR A 65 -1.32 12.31 8.89
C THR A 65 -1.85 13.74 9.05
N ASP A 66 -1.06 14.78 8.74
CA ASP A 66 -1.51 16.16 8.86
C ASP A 66 -2.69 16.43 7.93
N SER A 67 -3.83 16.74 8.53
CA SER A 67 -5.09 16.90 7.81
C SER A 67 -5.31 18.31 7.26
N ASN A 68 -4.40 19.25 7.55
CA ASN A 68 -4.43 20.58 6.94
C ASN A 68 -3.81 20.53 5.54
N TYR A 69 -4.66 20.71 4.53
CA TYR A 69 -4.24 20.73 3.13
C TYR A 69 -3.10 21.70 2.83
N ASP A 70 -3.10 22.89 3.45
CA ASP A 70 -2.12 23.93 3.18
C ASP A 70 -0.72 23.60 3.73
N HIS A 71 -0.59 22.54 4.53
CA HIS A 71 0.70 22.04 5.00
C HIS A 71 1.37 21.07 4.00
N GLY A 72 0.71 20.74 2.88
CA GLY A 72 1.30 19.94 1.81
C GLY A 72 1.33 18.44 2.05
N SER A 73 0.57 17.94 3.04
CA SER A 73 0.47 16.51 3.39
C SER A 73 -0.87 15.88 2.98
N CYS A 74 -1.56 16.46 2.01
CA CYS A 74 -2.79 15.88 1.47
C CYS A 74 -2.77 15.87 -0.04
N THR A 75 -3.45 14.90 -0.65
CA THR A 75 -3.67 14.84 -2.09
C THR A 75 -4.86 15.71 -2.48
N ALA A 76 -4.94 16.15 -3.74
CA ALA A 76 -6.16 16.73 -4.28
C ALA A 76 -6.24 16.53 -5.79
N THR A 77 -7.38 15.99 -6.23
CA THR A 77 -7.76 15.98 -7.64
C THR A 77 -8.43 17.29 -8.04
N GLU A 78 -8.63 17.46 -9.35
CA GLU A 78 -9.61 18.41 -9.86
C GLU A 78 -11.04 17.92 -9.64
N TRP A 79 -11.99 18.86 -9.76
CA TRP A 79 -13.40 18.53 -9.87
C TRP A 79 -13.67 17.81 -11.18
N GLN A 80 -14.12 16.56 -11.08
CA GLN A 80 -14.38 15.73 -12.26
C GLN A 80 -15.43 14.66 -12.00
N GLU A 81 -15.69 13.86 -13.03
CA GLU A 81 -16.46 12.63 -12.90
C GLU A 81 -15.53 11.49 -12.48
N ASN A 82 -15.93 10.75 -11.43
CA ASN A 82 -15.23 9.57 -10.93
C ASN A 82 -13.72 9.78 -10.63
N PRO A 83 -13.31 10.80 -9.83
CA PRO A 83 -11.91 10.98 -9.45
C PRO A 83 -11.39 9.77 -8.67
N TRP A 84 -10.12 9.45 -8.90
CA TRP A 84 -9.44 8.33 -8.27
C TRP A 84 -8.01 8.66 -7.89
N TRP A 85 -7.51 7.95 -6.87
CA TRP A 85 -6.15 7.87 -6.42
C TRP A 85 -5.73 6.39 -6.36
N ARG A 86 -4.47 6.08 -6.69
CA ARG A 86 -3.95 4.72 -6.73
C ARG A 86 -2.55 4.65 -6.12
N LEU A 87 -2.34 3.60 -5.33
CA LEU A 87 -1.06 3.12 -4.84
C LEU A 87 -0.65 1.86 -5.60
N ASP A 88 0.60 1.83 -6.08
CA ASP A 88 1.31 0.63 -6.50
C ASP A 88 2.29 0.21 -5.40
N LEU A 89 2.06 -0.95 -4.77
CA LEU A 89 2.94 -1.54 -3.76
C LEU A 89 4.20 -2.19 -4.33
N LEU A 90 4.37 -2.19 -5.66
CA LEU A 90 5.49 -2.75 -6.43
C LEU A 90 5.58 -4.29 -6.45
N ASP A 91 4.96 -4.96 -5.49
CA ASP A 91 4.78 -6.42 -5.47
C ASP A 91 3.41 -6.79 -4.88
N GLU A 92 3.09 -8.08 -4.91
CA GLU A 92 1.81 -8.60 -4.43
C GLU A 92 1.84 -8.95 -2.94
N TYR A 93 0.91 -8.39 -2.18
CA TYR A 93 0.78 -8.58 -0.74
C TYR A 93 -0.60 -9.15 -0.38
N THR A 94 -0.67 -9.83 0.75
CA THR A 94 -1.94 -10.11 1.44
C THR A 94 -2.21 -8.94 2.40
N ILE A 95 -3.15 -8.08 2.01
CA ILE A 95 -3.52 -6.86 2.76
C ILE A 95 -4.49 -7.22 3.88
N THR A 96 -4.14 -6.86 5.11
CA THR A 96 -4.95 -7.14 6.31
C THR A 96 -5.73 -5.92 6.79
N SER A 97 -5.21 -4.71 6.54
CA SER A 97 -5.94 -3.48 6.85
C SER A 97 -5.45 -2.29 6.04
N ILE A 98 -6.35 -1.32 5.89
CA ILE A 98 -6.05 0.00 5.30
C ILE A 98 -6.59 1.07 6.24
N THR A 99 -5.78 2.07 6.57
CA THR A 99 -6.21 3.26 7.32
C THR A 99 -6.25 4.45 6.37
N ILE A 100 -7.36 5.19 6.36
CA ILE A 100 -7.54 6.41 5.57
C ILE A 100 -7.67 7.60 6.50
N THR A 101 -6.82 8.61 6.34
CA THR A 101 -6.93 9.90 7.02
C THR A 101 -7.61 10.93 6.12
N ASN A 102 -8.74 11.47 6.59
CA ASN A 102 -9.52 12.47 5.86
C ASN A 102 -8.99 13.89 6.13
N ARG A 103 -9.38 14.82 5.26
CA ARG A 103 -9.07 16.24 5.37
C ARG A 103 -9.70 16.87 6.63
N GLY A 104 -9.03 17.87 7.20
CA GLY A 104 -9.49 18.63 8.35
C GLY A 104 -10.66 19.58 8.08
N ASN A 105 -10.95 19.86 6.81
CA ASN A 105 -12.08 20.68 6.35
C ASN A 105 -12.78 20.03 5.16
N LEU A 106 -14.09 20.30 5.03
CA LEU A 106 -14.97 19.70 4.01
C LEU A 106 -14.88 18.16 3.96
N PRO A 107 -14.92 17.46 5.12
CA PRO A 107 -14.73 16.02 5.19
C PRO A 107 -15.78 15.23 4.38
N GLU A 108 -16.97 15.81 4.18
CA GLU A 108 -18.08 15.21 3.46
C GLU A 108 -17.78 14.90 1.99
N ARG A 109 -16.74 15.52 1.41
CA ARG A 109 -16.32 15.25 0.03
C ARG A 109 -15.92 13.80 -0.20
N LEU A 110 -15.36 13.15 0.83
CA LEU A 110 -14.93 11.74 0.79
C LEU A 110 -16.09 10.75 0.92
N ASN A 111 -17.30 11.20 1.30
CA ASN A 111 -18.43 10.31 1.53
C ASN A 111 -18.81 9.53 0.27
N GLY A 112 -18.99 8.21 0.41
CA GLY A 112 -19.27 7.31 -0.70
C GLY A 112 -18.05 6.94 -1.54
N ALA A 113 -16.83 7.29 -1.13
CA ALA A 113 -15.62 6.75 -1.74
C ALA A 113 -15.57 5.22 -1.56
N GLU A 114 -14.97 4.52 -2.51
CA GLU A 114 -14.79 3.08 -2.44
C GLU A 114 -13.30 2.73 -2.45
N ILE A 115 -12.93 1.75 -1.62
CA ILE A 115 -11.59 1.18 -1.54
C ILE A 115 -11.59 -0.12 -2.34
N HIS A 116 -10.68 -0.23 -3.30
CA HIS A 116 -10.56 -1.38 -4.19
C HIS A 116 -9.14 -1.93 -4.14
N ILE A 117 -9.00 -3.24 -4.01
CA ILE A 117 -7.71 -3.95 -3.91
C ILE A 117 -7.63 -4.99 -5.02
N GLY A 118 -6.48 -5.11 -5.68
CA GLY A 118 -6.22 -6.24 -6.59
C GLY A 118 -4.96 -6.08 -7.43
N ASN A 119 -4.87 -6.86 -8.51
CA ASN A 119 -3.64 -7.07 -9.29
C ASN A 119 -3.68 -6.51 -10.71
N SER A 120 -4.79 -5.88 -11.11
CA SER A 120 -4.93 -5.27 -12.44
C SER A 120 -4.99 -3.74 -12.37
N LEU A 121 -4.42 -3.10 -13.39
CA LEU A 121 -4.53 -1.67 -13.64
C LEU A 121 -5.83 -1.28 -14.35
N MET A 122 -6.61 -2.25 -14.85
CA MET A 122 -7.85 -1.98 -15.57
C MET A 122 -8.93 -1.50 -14.61
N PHE A 123 -9.11 -0.17 -14.54
CA PHE A 123 -10.21 0.42 -13.79
C PHE A 123 -11.10 1.37 -14.62
N LEU A 124 -10.69 1.84 -15.80
CA LEU A 124 -11.23 3.13 -16.27
C LEU A 124 -11.67 3.28 -17.74
N ASN A 125 -11.65 2.25 -18.59
CA ASN A 125 -11.91 2.44 -20.04
C ASN A 125 -12.91 1.46 -20.68
N TYR A 126 -13.90 0.89 -19.98
CA TYR A 126 -14.94 0.12 -20.69
C TYR A 126 -16.26 -0.03 -19.90
N PRO A 127 -17.44 -0.10 -20.57
CA PRO A 127 -18.71 -0.11 -19.88
C PRO A 127 -18.95 -1.44 -19.15
N ARG A 128 -19.26 -1.30 -17.87
CA ARG A 128 -20.16 -2.14 -17.04
C ARG A 128 -19.91 -3.64 -16.84
N ASN A 129 -19.00 -4.36 -17.51
CA ASN A 129 -18.97 -5.84 -17.40
C ASN A 129 -17.61 -6.51 -17.15
N THR A 130 -16.59 -5.85 -16.59
CA THR A 130 -15.33 -6.54 -16.20
C THR A 130 -15.03 -6.39 -14.73
N GLN A 131 -15.84 -7.06 -13.92
CA GLN A 131 -15.68 -7.23 -12.48
C GLN A 131 -14.59 -8.27 -12.14
N LEU A 132 -13.47 -8.29 -12.87
CA LEU A 132 -12.61 -9.48 -12.89
C LEU A 132 -11.29 -9.36 -12.13
N PHE A 133 -10.83 -8.18 -11.69
CA PHE A 133 -9.49 -8.11 -11.08
C PHE A 133 -9.28 -7.07 -9.98
N LEU A 134 -10.33 -6.37 -9.53
CA LEU A 134 -10.30 -5.47 -8.38
C LEU A 134 -11.51 -5.78 -7.49
N SER A 135 -11.24 -6.16 -6.25
CA SER A 135 -12.25 -6.46 -5.23
C SER A 135 -12.57 -5.18 -4.48
N ARG A 136 -13.85 -4.79 -4.45
CA ARG A 136 -14.31 -3.71 -3.57
C ARG A 136 -14.17 -4.15 -2.13
N ALA A 137 -13.16 -3.61 -1.45
CA ALA A 137 -12.79 -3.96 -0.09
C ALA A 137 -13.60 -3.19 0.95
N GLY A 138 -14.04 -1.97 0.64
CA GLY A 138 -14.84 -1.15 1.55
C GLY A 138 -15.51 0.04 0.87
N VAL A 139 -16.49 0.61 1.55
CA VAL A 139 -17.12 1.88 1.19
C VAL A 139 -16.96 2.83 2.37
N ILE A 140 -16.39 4.00 2.11
CA ILE A 140 -16.21 5.06 3.09
C ILE A 140 -17.55 5.78 3.23
N SER A 141 -18.30 5.47 4.28
CA SER A 141 -19.58 6.13 4.54
C SER A 141 -19.38 7.58 4.97
N THR A 142 -18.56 7.80 5.99
CA THR A 142 -18.13 9.09 6.49
C THR A 142 -16.86 8.92 7.32
N ILE A 143 -15.89 9.81 7.16
CA ILE A 143 -14.75 9.94 8.08
C ILE A 143 -14.78 11.39 8.59
N PRO A 144 -14.89 11.63 9.91
CA PRO A 144 -14.93 13.00 10.43
C PRO A 144 -13.70 13.82 10.06
N ALA A 145 -13.83 15.15 10.14
CA ALA A 145 -12.76 16.10 9.86
C ALA A 145 -11.45 15.75 10.58
N GLY A 146 -10.38 15.55 9.80
CA GLY A 146 -9.04 15.27 10.29
C GLY A 146 -8.90 13.97 11.08
N LYS A 147 -9.86 13.04 10.94
CA LYS A 147 -9.81 11.73 11.57
C LYS A 147 -9.38 10.66 10.58
N SER A 148 -8.98 9.53 11.14
CA SER A 148 -8.62 8.33 10.40
C SER A 148 -9.61 7.22 10.69
N GLU A 149 -9.90 6.41 9.67
CA GLU A 149 -10.71 5.20 9.81
C GLU A 149 -9.95 4.01 9.24
N THR A 150 -9.98 2.89 9.96
CA THR A 150 -9.30 1.65 9.58
C THR A 150 -10.32 0.62 9.09
N TYR A 151 -10.08 0.10 7.90
CA TYR A 151 -10.80 -1.01 7.28
C TYR A 151 -9.98 -2.29 7.46
N THR A 152 -10.52 -3.29 8.14
CA THR A 152 -9.84 -4.57 8.44
C THR A 152 -10.41 -5.72 7.61
N PHE A 153 -9.55 -6.66 7.23
CA PHE A 153 -9.89 -7.82 6.41
C PHE A 153 -9.41 -9.10 7.09
N ASP A 154 -10.31 -9.82 7.77
CA ASP A 154 -9.96 -10.98 8.61
C ASP A 154 -9.23 -12.09 7.85
N SER A 155 -9.62 -12.34 6.60
CA SER A 155 -8.95 -13.32 5.72
C SER A 155 -7.82 -12.72 4.87
N GLY A 156 -7.59 -11.42 5.00
CA GLY A 156 -6.76 -10.64 4.08
C GLY A 156 -7.33 -10.57 2.67
N ILE A 157 -6.85 -9.60 1.88
CA ILE A 157 -7.16 -9.47 0.46
C ILE A 157 -5.84 -9.41 -0.30
N SER A 158 -5.64 -10.32 -1.24
CA SER A 158 -4.44 -10.32 -2.07
C SER A 158 -4.51 -9.22 -3.12
N GLY A 159 -3.45 -8.41 -3.23
CA GLY A 159 -3.36 -7.35 -4.21
C GLY A 159 -2.03 -6.62 -4.20
N ARG A 160 -1.71 -6.00 -5.35
CA ARG A 160 -0.59 -5.08 -5.54
C ARG A 160 -1.05 -3.62 -5.59
N TYR A 161 -2.25 -3.38 -6.11
CA TYR A 161 -2.80 -2.04 -6.29
C TYR A 161 -3.92 -1.77 -5.29
N ILE A 162 -3.86 -0.60 -4.67
CA ILE A 162 -4.93 -0.05 -3.84
C ILE A 162 -5.46 1.18 -4.57
N ASN A 163 -6.76 1.21 -4.83
CA ASN A 163 -7.43 2.34 -5.45
C ASN A 163 -8.46 2.89 -4.47
N VAL A 164 -8.48 4.21 -4.34
CA VAL A 164 -9.58 4.94 -3.70
C VAL A 164 -10.20 5.80 -4.78
N PHE A 165 -11.47 5.56 -5.08
CA PHE A 165 -12.18 6.37 -6.07
C PHE A 165 -13.56 6.74 -5.56
N ILE A 166 -14.06 7.85 -6.09
CA ILE A 166 -15.33 8.41 -5.66
C ILE A 166 -16.29 8.38 -6.85
N PRO A 167 -17.32 7.52 -6.87
CA PRO A 167 -18.29 7.53 -7.95
C PRO A 167 -19.13 8.81 -7.97
N GLY A 168 -19.50 9.24 -9.18
CA GLY A 168 -20.41 10.36 -9.44
C GLY A 168 -19.75 11.55 -10.14
N LYS A 169 -20.60 12.54 -10.45
CA LYS A 169 -20.20 13.80 -11.10
C LYS A 169 -19.85 14.86 -10.07
N ASN A 170 -19.05 15.84 -10.48
CA ASN A 170 -18.64 16.96 -9.65
C ASN A 170 -18.10 16.49 -8.30
N ARG A 171 -17.14 15.57 -8.35
CA ARG A 171 -16.44 15.05 -7.17
C ARG A 171 -15.00 15.54 -7.20
N LEU A 172 -14.44 15.75 -6.01
CA LEU A 172 -13.04 16.05 -5.78
C LEU A 172 -12.56 15.11 -4.68
N LEU A 173 -11.47 14.38 -4.94
CA LEU A 173 -10.88 13.45 -3.99
C LEU A 173 -9.70 14.12 -3.28
N THR A 174 -9.74 14.11 -1.94
CA THR A 174 -8.62 14.46 -1.06
C THR A 174 -8.42 13.36 -0.04
N LEU A 175 -7.19 12.89 0.07
CA LEU A 175 -6.72 11.92 1.06
C LEU A 175 -5.48 12.52 1.71
N CYS A 176 -5.43 12.58 3.03
CA CYS A 176 -4.26 13.10 3.74
C CYS A 176 -3.27 11.98 4.11
N GLU A 177 -3.74 10.76 4.37
CA GLU A 177 -2.84 9.62 4.47
C GLU A 177 -3.59 8.33 4.13
N VAL A 178 -2.90 7.41 3.48
CA VAL A 178 -3.35 6.05 3.18
C VAL A 178 -2.28 5.09 3.68
N GLU A 179 -2.55 4.46 4.81
CA GLU A 179 -1.68 3.44 5.37
C GLU A 179 -2.18 2.06 4.96
N VAL A 180 -1.26 1.17 4.59
CA VAL A 180 -1.58 -0.18 4.15
C VAL A 180 -0.76 -1.18 4.96
N TYR A 181 -1.42 -2.14 5.57
CA TYR A 181 -0.78 -3.18 6.39
C TYR A 181 -1.11 -4.56 5.84
N GLY A 182 -0.13 -5.46 5.94
CA GLY A 182 -0.22 -6.80 5.40
C GLY A 182 1.13 -7.47 5.37
N TYR A 183 1.23 -8.58 4.64
CA TYR A 183 2.45 -9.36 4.49
C TYR A 183 2.64 -9.81 3.04
N PRO A 184 3.88 -10.06 2.58
CA PRO A 184 4.12 -10.53 1.21
C PRO A 184 3.38 -11.83 0.93
N THR A 185 2.86 -12.01 -0.28
CA THR A 185 2.33 -13.32 -0.71
C THR A 185 3.47 -14.35 -0.84
N PRO A 186 3.19 -15.67 -0.90
CA PRO A 186 4.25 -16.69 -1.08
C PRO A 186 5.16 -16.46 -2.31
N ASN A 187 4.64 -15.82 -3.35
CA ASN A 187 5.43 -15.42 -4.52
C ASN A 187 6.30 -14.18 -4.23
N GLY A 188 5.78 -13.21 -3.48
CA GLY A 188 6.55 -12.06 -2.97
C GLY A 188 7.64 -12.47 -1.98
N GLU A 189 7.38 -13.43 -1.09
CA GLU A 189 8.39 -13.98 -0.16
C GLU A 189 9.58 -14.61 -0.90
N LYS A 190 9.32 -15.34 -1.99
CA LYS A 190 10.38 -15.91 -2.84
C LYS A 190 11.23 -14.83 -3.52
N LYS A 191 10.63 -13.75 -4.00
CA LYS A 191 11.38 -12.62 -4.59
C LYS A 191 12.18 -11.86 -3.53
N LEU A 192 11.58 -11.59 -2.37
CA LEU A 192 12.25 -10.91 -1.26
C LEU A 192 13.44 -11.71 -0.72
N SER A 193 13.28 -13.02 -0.55
CA SER A 193 14.38 -13.90 -0.14
C SER A 193 15.49 -13.97 -1.19
N GLN A 194 15.15 -14.00 -2.49
CA GLN A 194 16.14 -13.95 -3.57
C GLN A 194 16.87 -12.61 -3.61
N ALA A 195 16.17 -11.48 -3.48
CA ALA A 195 16.78 -10.14 -3.44
C ALA A 195 17.71 -9.97 -2.24
N LYS A 196 17.30 -10.43 -1.05
CA LYS A 196 18.17 -10.45 0.14
C LYS A 196 19.43 -11.29 -0.12
N LEU A 197 19.29 -12.47 -0.73
CA LEU A 197 20.44 -13.33 -1.05
C LEU A 197 21.43 -12.66 -2.01
N TYR A 198 20.94 -11.99 -3.06
CA TYR A 198 21.80 -11.23 -3.99
C TYR A 198 22.58 -10.13 -3.28
N LEU A 199 21.93 -9.35 -2.43
CA LEU A 199 22.58 -8.32 -1.61
C LEU A 199 23.69 -8.91 -0.72
N PHE A 200 23.41 -10.03 -0.04
CA PHE A 200 24.40 -10.72 0.79
C PHE A 200 25.61 -11.27 0.02
N LEU A 201 25.43 -11.62 -1.26
CA LEU A 201 26.51 -12.14 -2.12
C LEU A 201 27.31 -11.04 -2.84
N SER A 202 26.81 -9.79 -2.81
CA SER A 202 27.46 -8.62 -3.41
C SER A 202 28.33 -7.80 -2.43
N TYR A 203 28.45 -8.26 -1.18
CA TYR A 203 29.41 -7.78 -0.17
C TYR A 203 30.44 -8.87 0.12
#